data_AF-A0A959VY42-F1
#
_entry.id   AF-A0A959VY42-F1
#
_cell.length_a   1.000
_cell.length_b   1.000
_cell.length_c   1.000
_cell.angle_alpha   90.00
_cell.angle_beta   90.00
_cell.angle_gamma   90.00
#
_symmetry.space_group_name_H-M   'P 1'
#
loop_
_entity.id
_entity.type
_entity.pdbx_description
1 polymer ?
#
loop_
_entity_poly.entity_id
_entity_poly.type
_entity_poly.pdbx_seq_one_letter_code
_entity_poly.pdbx_strand_id
1 'polypeptide(L)'
;MRKQRRIPSPATLIAIMALFVALGGTAYGVTRNSIGTHQIKPHAVQAKNLGPMKLRWGKVRDFDNTAGDGQFNIASGQAQCRRGERLISGGVRARQSPDSGPLRMAMIDSGPVTRKRQWFVTMHSDLGGAARKQFVVFAYCLLR
;
A
#
# COMPACT_ATOMS: atom_id res chain seq x y z
N MET A 1 32.78 -14.55 61.42
CA MET A 1 33.28 -14.47 60.03
C MET A 1 32.60 -13.30 59.33
N ARG A 2 33.32 -12.19 59.08
CA ARG A 2 32.76 -10.98 58.48
C ARG A 2 32.69 -11.18 56.96
N LYS A 3 31.50 -11.46 56.42
CA LYS A 3 31.28 -11.71 54.98
C LYS A 3 31.51 -10.39 54.24
N GLN A 4 32.73 -10.16 53.76
CA GLN A 4 33.06 -9.03 52.89
C GLN A 4 32.12 -9.06 51.69
N ARG A 5 31.18 -8.10 51.63
CA ARG A 5 30.33 -7.93 50.46
C ARG A 5 31.27 -7.51 49.33
N ARG A 6 31.41 -8.35 48.30
CA ARG A 6 32.11 -7.98 47.07
C ARG A 6 31.27 -6.92 46.38
N ILE A 7 31.55 -5.66 46.69
CA ILE A 7 30.99 -4.54 45.96
C ILE A 7 31.65 -4.57 44.58
N PRO A 8 30.88 -4.51 43.49
CA PRO A 8 31.44 -4.42 42.15
C PRO A 8 32.44 -3.28 42.08
N SER A 9 33.54 -3.47 41.33
CA SER A 9 34.53 -2.41 41.22
C SER A 9 33.90 -1.18 40.53
N PRO A 10 34.41 0.04 40.77
CA PRO A 10 33.91 1.24 40.11
C PRO A 10 33.84 1.10 38.58
N ALA A 11 34.81 0.38 38.00
CA ALA A 11 34.80 0.06 36.57
C ALA A 11 33.59 -0.80 36.16
N THR A 12 33.18 -1.77 36.98
CA THR A 12 32.01 -2.60 36.70
C THR A 12 30.72 -1.79 36.74
N LEU A 13 30.60 -0.84 37.69
CA LEU A 13 29.42 0.04 37.77
C LEU A 13 29.29 0.94 36.54
N ILE A 14 30.38 1.54 36.08
CA ILE A 14 30.38 2.38 34.88
C ILE A 14 30.02 1.54 33.64
N ALA A 15 30.59 0.34 33.51
CA ALA A 15 30.29 -0.56 32.41
C ALA A 15 28.80 -0.95 32.38
N ILE A 16 28.21 -1.23 33.53
CA ILE A 16 26.77 -1.54 33.65
C ILE A 16 25.93 -0.33 33.19
N MET A 17 26.23 0.87 33.68
CA MET A 17 25.51 2.09 33.28
C MET A 17 25.62 2.35 31.78
N ALA A 18 26.81 2.24 31.20
CA ALA A 18 27.03 2.40 29.76
C ALA A 18 26.23 1.38 28.94
N LEU A 19 26.19 0.12 29.39
CA LEU A 19 25.43 -0.93 28.74
C LEU A 19 23.91 -0.63 28.77
N PHE A 20 23.38 -0.16 29.90
CA PHE A 20 21.97 0.25 29.99
C PHE A 20 21.64 1.41 29.06
N VAL A 21 22.52 2.41 28.94
CA VAL A 21 22.32 3.52 28.01
C VAL A 21 22.35 3.04 26.54
N ALA A 22 23.29 2.16 26.19
CA ALA A 22 23.40 1.61 24.84
C ALA A 22 22.17 0.76 24.43
N LEU A 23 21.72 -0.12 25.33
CA LEU A 23 20.53 -0.95 25.10
C LEU A 23 19.24 -0.12 25.14
N GLY A 24 19.13 0.83 26.08
CA GLY A 24 17.99 1.72 26.20
C GLY A 24 17.80 2.61 24.98
N GLY A 25 18.90 3.17 24.44
CA GLY A 25 18.87 3.98 23.22
C GLY A 25 18.37 3.20 21.99
N THR A 26 18.83 1.96 21.82
CA THR A 26 18.38 1.12 20.69
C THR A 26 16.91 0.72 20.83
N ALA A 27 16.46 0.30 22.01
CA ALA A 27 15.06 -0.02 22.28
C ALA A 27 14.13 1.19 22.07
N TYR A 28 14.56 2.38 22.51
CA TYR A 28 13.81 3.62 22.31
C TYR A 28 13.66 3.96 20.81
N GLY A 29 14.74 3.85 20.03
CA GLY A 29 14.70 4.11 18.58
C GLY A 29 13.71 3.19 17.83
N VAL A 30 13.65 1.92 18.23
CA VAL A 30 12.71 0.94 17.65
C VAL A 30 11.26 1.29 18.01
N THR A 31 10.97 1.52 19.30
CA THR A 31 9.59 1.79 19.78
C THR A 31 9.00 3.09 19.24
N ARG A 32 9.84 4.07 18.91
CA ARG A 32 9.41 5.36 18.34
C ARG A 32 9.31 5.36 16.81
N ASN A 33 9.47 4.22 16.15
CA ASN A 33 9.50 4.11 14.69
C ASN A 33 10.49 5.10 14.04
N SER A 34 11.64 5.34 14.70
CA SER A 34 12.64 6.33 14.27
C SER A 34 13.69 5.77 13.30
N ILE A 35 13.53 4.52 12.87
CA ILE A 35 14.41 3.89 11.87
C ILE A 35 13.98 4.35 10.48
N GLY A 36 14.83 5.15 9.85
CA GLY A 36 14.65 5.61 8.47
C GLY A 36 15.05 4.57 7.44
N THR A 37 14.63 4.77 6.19
CA THR A 37 14.92 3.87 5.06
C THR A 37 16.42 3.71 4.78
N HIS A 38 17.23 4.75 5.01
CA HIS A 38 18.69 4.70 4.83
C HIS A 38 19.41 3.77 5.82
N GLN A 39 18.79 3.44 6.94
CA GLN A 39 19.36 2.54 7.96
C GLN A 39 18.99 1.07 7.69
N ILE A 40 18.10 0.83 6.72
CA ILE A 40 17.63 -0.49 6.35
C ILE A 40 18.53 -1.03 5.24
N LYS A 41 19.22 -2.14 5.51
CA LYS A 41 20.01 -2.84 4.49
C LYS A 41 19.10 -3.26 3.33
N PRO A 42 19.58 -3.24 2.07
CA PRO A 42 18.83 -3.76 0.94
C PRO A 42 18.31 -5.18 1.24
N HIS A 43 17.07 -5.46 0.87
CA HIS A 43 16.40 -6.76 1.09
C HIS A 43 16.15 -7.16 2.55
N ALA A 44 16.40 -6.29 3.53
CA ALA A 44 16.07 -6.57 4.93
C ALA A 44 14.56 -6.64 5.19
N VAL A 45 13.76 -5.87 4.44
CA VAL A 45 12.29 -5.92 4.48
C VAL A 45 11.80 -6.84 3.37
N GLN A 46 11.21 -7.97 3.74
CA GLN A 46 10.61 -8.93 2.81
C GLN A 46 9.09 -8.79 2.82
N ALA A 47 8.42 -9.36 1.81
CA ALA A 47 6.96 -9.30 1.70
C ALA A 47 6.23 -9.79 2.97
N LYS A 48 6.78 -10.82 3.63
CA LYS A 48 6.26 -11.37 4.90
C LYS A 48 6.28 -10.38 6.07
N ASN A 49 7.13 -9.35 6.02
CA ASN A 49 7.23 -8.33 7.07
C ASN A 49 6.20 -7.21 6.93
N LEU A 50 5.52 -7.09 5.79
CA LEU A 50 4.63 -5.97 5.51
C LEU A 50 3.25 -6.12 6.16
N GLY A 51 2.84 -7.33 6.55
CA GLY A 51 1.52 -7.64 7.11
C GLY A 51 0.53 -8.15 6.05
N PRO A 52 -0.70 -8.52 6.46
CA PRO A 52 -1.66 -9.12 5.53
C PRO A 52 -2.20 -8.07 4.56
N MET A 53 -2.02 -8.35 3.28
CA MET A 53 -2.53 -7.52 2.18
C MET A 53 -3.90 -8.02 1.73
N LYS A 54 -4.82 -7.09 1.49
CA LYS A 54 -6.18 -7.34 0.99
C LYS A 54 -6.35 -6.67 -0.36
N LEU A 55 -6.95 -7.40 -1.30
CA LEU A 55 -7.36 -6.87 -2.59
C LEU A 55 -8.81 -6.39 -2.50
N ARG A 56 -9.06 -5.14 -2.90
CA ARG A 56 -10.39 -4.54 -2.98
C ARG A 56 -10.72 -4.26 -4.44
N TRP A 57 -11.99 -4.45 -4.79
CA TRP A 57 -12.48 -4.28 -6.16
C TRP A 57 -13.50 -3.14 -6.23
N GLY A 58 -13.45 -2.41 -7.33
CA GLY A 58 -14.33 -1.32 -7.68
C GLY A 58 -14.96 -1.56 -9.04
N LYS A 59 -16.25 -1.26 -9.15
CA LYS A 59 -16.96 -1.31 -10.44
C LYS A 59 -16.60 -0.07 -11.25
N VAL A 60 -16.46 -0.26 -12.55
CA VAL A 60 -16.40 0.83 -13.52
C VAL A 60 -17.82 1.24 -13.89
N ARG A 61 -18.06 2.54 -13.97
CA ARG A 61 -19.24 3.16 -14.58
C ARG A 61 -18.82 3.64 -15.95
N ASP A 62 -19.68 3.43 -16.92
CA ASP A 62 -19.45 3.77 -18.32
C ASP A 62 -20.68 4.56 -18.78
N PHE A 63 -20.45 5.77 -19.28
CA PHE A 63 -21.51 6.67 -19.76
C PHE A 63 -21.75 6.52 -21.26
N ASP A 64 -20.91 5.77 -21.96
CA ASP A 64 -21.17 5.42 -23.34
C ASP A 64 -22.32 4.40 -23.44
N ASN A 65 -23.21 4.58 -24.41
CA ASN A 65 -24.32 3.67 -24.68
C ASN A 65 -24.26 3.04 -26.09
N THR A 66 -23.40 3.55 -26.97
CA THR A 66 -23.28 3.08 -28.35
C THR A 66 -21.85 2.66 -28.62
N ALA A 67 -21.63 1.37 -28.87
CA ALA A 67 -20.29 0.90 -29.15
C ALA A 67 -19.89 1.23 -30.59
N GLY A 68 -18.77 1.91 -30.73
CA GLY A 68 -18.03 1.98 -31.97
C GLY A 68 -18.38 3.15 -32.89
N ASP A 69 -19.07 4.16 -32.38
CA ASP A 69 -19.54 5.33 -33.15
C ASP A 69 -18.51 6.48 -33.20
N GLY A 70 -17.36 6.30 -32.54
CA GLY A 70 -16.30 7.31 -32.47
C GLY A 70 -16.53 8.39 -31.42
N GLN A 71 -17.60 8.31 -30.63
CA GLN A 71 -17.85 9.18 -29.49
C GLN A 71 -17.28 8.57 -28.21
N PHE A 72 -16.11 9.05 -27.83
CA PHE A 72 -15.46 8.61 -26.60
C PHE A 72 -16.06 9.31 -25.38
N ASN A 73 -16.76 8.56 -24.54
CA ASN A 73 -17.32 9.05 -23.29
C ASN A 73 -16.46 8.63 -22.08
N ILE A 74 -16.70 9.28 -20.94
CA ILE A 74 -15.98 8.97 -19.71
C ILE A 74 -16.45 7.63 -19.15
N ALA A 75 -15.51 6.74 -18.85
CA ALA A 75 -15.69 5.62 -17.96
C ALA A 75 -14.80 5.80 -16.73
N SER A 76 -15.37 5.64 -15.53
CA SER A 76 -14.66 5.87 -14.27
C SER A 76 -15.00 4.83 -13.21
N GLY A 77 -14.06 4.56 -12.33
CA GLY A 77 -14.26 3.60 -11.24
C GLY A 77 -13.35 3.89 -10.06
N GLN A 78 -13.70 3.32 -8.91
CA GLN A 78 -12.89 3.46 -7.71
C GLN A 78 -12.94 2.19 -6.85
N ALA A 79 -11.80 1.80 -6.31
CA ALA A 79 -11.67 0.73 -5.34
C ALA A 79 -11.19 1.31 -4.01
N GLN A 80 -11.97 1.10 -2.93
CA GLN A 80 -11.71 1.71 -1.63
C GLN A 80 -11.28 0.67 -0.59
N CYS A 81 -10.23 1.00 0.16
CA CYS A 81 -9.81 0.25 1.35
C CYS A 81 -10.77 0.50 2.52
N ARG A 82 -10.94 -0.51 3.36
CA ARG A 82 -11.80 -0.41 4.56
C ARG A 82 -11.17 0.47 5.64
N ARG A 83 -11.95 0.83 6.64
CA ARG A 83 -11.44 1.50 7.85
C ARG A 83 -10.41 0.59 8.53
N GLY A 84 -9.28 1.15 8.93
CA GLY A 84 -8.15 0.40 9.48
C GLY A 84 -7.15 -0.12 8.44
N GLU A 85 -7.49 -0.10 7.15
CA GLU A 85 -6.56 -0.46 6.08
C GLU A 85 -5.83 0.77 5.53
N ARG A 86 -4.60 0.59 5.06
CA ARG A 86 -3.80 1.59 4.35
C ARG A 86 -3.72 1.25 2.86
N LEU A 87 -4.11 2.18 2.00
CA LEU A 87 -3.91 2.07 0.56
C LEU A 87 -2.41 2.05 0.24
N ILE A 88 -1.96 1.03 -0.49
CA ILE A 88 -0.57 0.91 -0.94
C ILE A 88 -0.46 1.18 -2.44
N SER A 89 -1.35 0.56 -3.23
CA SER A 89 -1.35 0.66 -4.69
C SER A 89 -2.72 0.27 -5.24
N GLY A 90 -2.91 0.36 -6.54
CA GLY A 90 -4.11 -0.05 -7.24
C GLY A 90 -3.94 0.06 -8.74
N GLY A 91 -5.05 -0.09 -9.47
CA GLY A 91 -5.04 0.02 -10.92
C GLY A 91 -6.37 -0.39 -11.53
N VAL A 92 -6.35 -0.60 -12.84
CA VAL A 92 -7.45 -1.22 -13.59
C VAL A 92 -6.99 -2.57 -14.14
N ARG A 93 -7.91 -3.53 -14.17
CA ARG A 93 -7.71 -4.85 -14.79
C ARG A 93 -8.89 -5.16 -15.71
N ALA A 94 -8.59 -5.72 -16.87
CA ALA A 94 -9.60 -6.33 -17.73
C ALA A 94 -10.05 -7.69 -17.13
N ARG A 95 -11.36 -7.90 -16.97
CA ARG A 95 -11.98 -9.16 -16.52
C ARG A 95 -12.07 -10.19 -17.63
N GLN A 96 -12.33 -9.71 -18.84
CA GLN A 96 -12.33 -10.48 -20.06
C GLN A 96 -11.42 -9.71 -21.02
N SER A 97 -10.52 -10.42 -21.71
CA SER A 97 -9.85 -9.83 -22.85
C SER A 97 -10.96 -9.38 -23.80
N PRO A 98 -10.95 -8.13 -24.33
CA PRO A 98 -11.91 -7.76 -25.35
C PRO A 98 -11.80 -8.80 -26.46
N ASP A 99 -12.93 -9.36 -26.89
CA ASP A 99 -12.98 -10.27 -28.03
C ASP A 99 -12.40 -9.52 -29.25
N SER A 100 -11.12 -9.78 -29.55
CA SER A 100 -10.44 -9.55 -30.84
C SER A 100 -10.84 -8.28 -31.62
N GLY A 101 -10.94 -7.14 -30.95
CA GLY A 101 -11.14 -5.83 -31.55
C GLY A 101 -10.15 -4.82 -30.96
N PRO A 102 -9.84 -3.71 -31.65
CA PRO A 102 -8.97 -2.68 -31.09
C PRO A 102 -9.59 -2.19 -29.78
N LEU A 103 -8.78 -2.13 -28.73
CA LEU A 103 -9.16 -1.49 -27.47
C LEU A 103 -9.53 -0.03 -27.77
N ARG A 104 -10.82 0.28 -27.85
CA ARG A 104 -11.34 1.64 -28.07
C ARG A 104 -11.39 2.41 -26.75
N MET A 105 -10.27 2.40 -26.05
CA MET A 105 -10.16 2.88 -24.69
C MET A 105 -8.84 3.59 -24.49
N ALA A 106 -8.89 4.79 -23.89
CA ALA A 106 -7.70 5.56 -23.56
C ALA A 106 -7.72 5.91 -22.07
N MET A 107 -6.66 5.54 -21.35
CA MET A 107 -6.51 5.93 -19.94
C MET A 107 -6.32 7.45 -19.84
N ILE A 108 -7.08 8.10 -18.96
CA ILE A 108 -6.95 9.54 -18.66
C ILE A 108 -6.16 9.71 -17.37
N ASP A 109 -6.65 9.10 -16.29
CA ASP A 109 -6.08 9.23 -14.96
C ASP A 109 -6.20 7.90 -14.20
N SER A 110 -5.17 7.57 -13.43
CA SER A 110 -5.15 6.42 -12.54
C SER A 110 -4.22 6.70 -11.38
N GLY A 111 -4.77 6.80 -10.18
CA GLY A 111 -3.96 7.17 -9.03
C GLY A 111 -4.63 7.02 -7.68
N PRO A 112 -3.85 7.20 -6.60
CA PRO A 112 -4.34 7.11 -5.24
C PRO A 112 -5.06 8.40 -4.83
N VAL A 113 -6.25 8.25 -4.25
CA VAL A 113 -6.93 9.31 -3.49
C VAL A 113 -6.77 9.00 -2.00
N THR A 114 -5.64 9.44 -1.46
CA THR A 114 -5.12 9.08 -0.13
C THR A 114 -6.09 9.42 1.00
N ARG A 115 -6.73 10.60 0.98
CA ARG A 115 -7.72 11.03 1.99
C ARG A 115 -8.90 10.05 2.10
N LYS A 116 -9.29 9.41 0.99
CA LYS A 116 -10.39 8.43 0.93
C LYS A 116 -9.90 6.98 1.00
N ARG A 117 -8.57 6.74 1.03
CA ARG A 117 -7.94 5.40 0.92
C ARG A 117 -8.46 4.61 -0.28
N GLN A 118 -8.61 5.28 -1.42
CA GLN A 118 -9.14 4.66 -2.63
C GLN A 118 -8.17 4.82 -3.79
N TRP A 119 -8.20 3.86 -4.71
CA TRP A 119 -7.63 4.02 -6.03
C TRP A 119 -8.72 4.46 -7.00
N PHE A 120 -8.47 5.51 -7.77
CA PHE A 120 -9.41 6.04 -8.73
C PHE A 120 -8.85 5.85 -10.15
N VAL A 121 -9.74 5.58 -11.10
CA VAL A 121 -9.40 5.42 -12.51
C VAL A 121 -10.45 6.14 -13.35
N THR A 122 -9.98 6.87 -14.35
CA THR A 122 -10.79 7.44 -15.44
C THR A 122 -10.17 7.09 -16.77
N MET A 123 -11.02 6.74 -17.73
CA MET A 123 -10.66 6.45 -19.12
C MET A 123 -11.73 7.01 -20.05
N HIS A 124 -11.35 7.27 -21.29
CA HIS A 124 -12.27 7.42 -22.40
C HIS A 124 -12.63 6.04 -22.95
N SER A 125 -13.90 5.81 -23.25
CA SER A 125 -14.45 4.55 -23.74
C SER A 125 -15.42 4.81 -24.90
N ASP A 126 -15.26 4.05 -25.98
CA ASP A 126 -16.20 3.90 -27.11
C ASP A 126 -16.61 2.40 -27.19
N LEU A 127 -17.17 1.90 -26.09
CA LEU A 127 -17.52 0.48 -25.87
C LEU A 127 -19.02 0.24 -25.64
N GLY A 128 -19.86 1.25 -25.77
CA GLY A 128 -21.32 1.15 -25.60
C GLY A 128 -21.73 0.58 -24.24
N GLY A 129 -21.04 1.00 -23.18
CA GLY A 129 -21.35 0.53 -21.83
C GLY A 129 -20.72 -0.81 -21.50
N ALA A 130 -19.90 -1.41 -22.37
CA ALA A 130 -19.22 -2.66 -22.06
C ALA A 130 -18.08 -2.49 -21.06
N ALA A 131 -17.54 -1.27 -20.87
CA ALA A 131 -16.42 -1.04 -19.94
C ALA A 131 -16.79 -1.42 -18.50
N ARG A 132 -18.06 -1.25 -18.10
CA ARG A 132 -18.57 -1.65 -16.77
C ARG A 132 -18.52 -3.15 -16.47
N LYS A 133 -18.49 -3.99 -17.52
CA LYS A 133 -18.42 -5.45 -17.41
C LYS A 133 -17.01 -5.97 -17.66
N GLN A 134 -16.31 -5.36 -18.63
CA GLN A 134 -14.98 -5.77 -19.06
C GLN A 134 -13.87 -5.28 -18.14
N PHE A 135 -14.06 -4.21 -17.37
CA PHE A 135 -13.01 -3.62 -16.54
C PHE A 135 -13.41 -3.54 -15.07
N VAL A 136 -12.42 -3.70 -14.21
CA VAL A 136 -12.53 -3.44 -12.78
C VAL A 136 -11.37 -2.64 -12.27
N VAL A 137 -11.67 -1.74 -11.36
CA VAL A 137 -10.66 -1.05 -10.58
C VAL A 137 -10.30 -1.92 -9.39
N PHE A 138 -9.03 -1.95 -9.00
CA PHE A 138 -8.59 -2.64 -7.81
C PHE A 138 -7.69 -1.78 -6.94
N ALA A 139 -7.65 -2.10 -5.65
CA ALA A 139 -6.77 -1.47 -4.67
C ALA A 139 -6.12 -2.54 -3.78
N TYR A 140 -4.81 -2.44 -3.62
CA TYR A 140 -4.03 -3.16 -2.63
C TYR A 140 -4.05 -2.40 -1.30
N CYS A 141 -4.61 -3.04 -0.29
CA CYS A 141 -4.86 -2.47 1.01
C CYS A 141 -4.11 -3.28 2.07
N LEU A 142 -3.22 -2.62 2.79
CA LEU A 142 -2.48 -3.23 3.89
C LEU A 142 -3.26 -3.09 5.19
N LEU A 143 -3.52 -4.19 5.90
CA LEU A 143 -4.11 -4.14 7.22
C LEU A 143 -3.07 -3.57 8.21
N ARG A 144 -3.44 -2.52 8.94
CA ARG A 144 -2.64 -1.98 10.05
C ARG A 144 -3.04 -2.63 11.37
#